data_AF-A0A7C4DD31-F1
#
_entry.id   AF-A0A7C4DD31-F1
#
_cell.length_a   1.000
_cell.length_b   1.000
_cell.length_c   1.000
_cell.angle_alpha   90.00
_cell.angle_beta   90.00
_cell.angle_gamma   90.00
#
_symmetry.space_group_name_H-M   'P 1'
#
loop_
_entity.id
_entity.type
_entity.pdbx_description
1 polymer ?
#
loop_
_entity_poly.entity_id
_entity_poly.type
_entity_poly.pdbx_seq_one_letter_code
_entity_poly.pdbx_strand_id
1 'polypeptide(L)'
;MEFYIGEALVGKGAEVAHVDLIIGDKLGPVGLAFAQGLTHMSQGHTPLLGVIRPNLPPKPHVLIIPKVTVKNMEQANKIFGPAQSAVAKAVADAVEEGIIPADKVDDWVIVASVFVHPDAKDYRKIYHYNYSATKLALRRALQAYPPLEKVMYDKDRAVHPIMGFKVPRLWRPPYLQIALDNPSLEQALRVVSELPKSDMIILEAGTPLIKRHGVSAVSKLREVAPDTFIVADLKTLDTAQVEVDLAYEETADGVVASGLASKESIDKFIYEAKRLGIYAFLDMMDVPDPIEKLKSLKELPDVLIIHRAIDTESSGRRSRWELINEINNAFKGKKMLFAVAGGIVPETADEALDSGAHILIVGRYITQSKDVKRSVREFLEILKKRIPGEPGDVDLLRIHVE
;
A
#
# COMPACT_ATOMS: atom_id res chain seq x y z
N MET A 1 -29.54 -8.92 15.72
CA MET A 1 -28.20 -8.74 16.30
C MET A 1 -27.39 -7.91 15.32
N GLU A 2 -27.44 -6.61 15.53
CA GLU A 2 -26.83 -5.58 14.71
C GLU A 2 -25.52 -5.14 15.35
N PHE A 3 -24.50 -4.96 14.51
CA PHE A 3 -23.17 -4.52 14.89
C PHE A 3 -22.57 -3.76 13.72
N TYR A 4 -22.23 -2.50 13.94
CA TYR A 4 -21.60 -1.64 12.94
C TYR A 4 -20.36 -0.98 13.54
N ILE A 5 -19.34 -0.79 12.72
CA ILE A 5 -18.07 -0.19 13.10
C ILE A 5 -17.78 1.00 12.17
N GLY A 6 -17.33 2.11 12.74
CA GLY A 6 -16.95 3.29 11.98
C GLY A 6 -15.73 3.98 12.56
N GLU A 7 -14.96 4.60 11.68
CA GLU A 7 -13.81 5.43 12.03
C GLU A 7 -13.86 6.74 11.23
N ALA A 8 -13.42 7.81 11.88
CA ALA A 8 -13.11 9.06 11.20
C ALA A 8 -12.02 9.85 11.92
N LEU A 9 -11.14 10.44 11.11
CA LEU A 9 -10.17 11.45 11.50
C LEU A 9 -10.55 12.80 10.89
N VAL A 10 -10.73 13.83 11.71
CA VAL A 10 -11.10 15.19 11.28
C VAL A 10 -10.21 16.22 11.96
N GLY A 11 -9.80 17.23 11.20
CA GLY A 11 -9.00 18.34 11.69
C GLY A 11 -7.50 18.13 11.50
N LYS A 12 -6.71 18.98 12.14
CA LYS A 12 -5.23 19.02 12.01
C LYS A 12 -4.59 19.59 13.27
N GLY A 13 -3.29 19.39 13.42
CA GLY A 13 -2.53 19.86 14.57
C GLY A 13 -2.89 19.10 15.85
N ALA A 14 -2.65 19.72 17.00
CA ALA A 14 -2.94 19.09 18.29
C ALA A 14 -4.45 18.89 18.53
N GLU A 15 -5.31 19.69 17.90
CA GLU A 15 -6.76 19.55 18.09
C GLU A 15 -7.39 18.41 17.29
N VAL A 16 -6.63 17.74 16.40
CA VAL A 16 -7.14 16.64 15.55
C VAL A 16 -7.95 15.64 16.37
N ALA A 17 -9.14 15.30 15.85
CA ALA A 17 -10.00 14.29 16.44
C ALA A 17 -9.90 13.01 15.62
N HIS A 18 -9.74 11.88 16.31
CA HIS A 18 -9.85 10.56 15.72
C HIS A 18 -10.80 9.74 16.59
N VAL A 19 -11.93 9.36 15.99
CA VAL A 19 -13.02 8.64 16.67
C VAL A 19 -13.18 7.29 16.01
N ASP A 20 -13.00 6.23 16.79
CA ASP A 20 -13.47 4.88 16.43
C ASP A 20 -14.72 4.60 17.23
N LEU A 21 -15.75 4.02 16.62
CA LEU A 21 -16.93 3.62 17.35
C LEU A 21 -17.49 2.29 16.88
N ILE A 22 -18.18 1.64 17.80
CA ILE A 22 -19.11 0.56 17.51
C ILE A 22 -20.52 0.99 17.94
N ILE A 23 -21.52 0.64 17.12
CA ILE A 23 -22.94 0.90 17.38
C ILE A 23 -23.74 -0.37 17.07
N GLY A 24 -24.72 -0.70 17.90
CA GLY A 24 -25.56 -1.88 17.67
C GLY A 24 -26.38 -2.26 18.89
N ASP A 25 -26.94 -3.48 18.86
CA ASP A 25 -27.91 -3.95 19.85
C ASP A 25 -27.38 -3.94 21.29
N LYS A 26 -28.15 -3.34 22.21
CA LYS A 26 -27.86 -3.28 23.66
C LYS A 26 -27.88 -4.65 24.34
N LEU A 27 -28.50 -5.66 23.72
CA LEU A 27 -28.52 -7.05 24.19
C LEU A 27 -27.47 -7.91 23.47
N GLY A 28 -26.69 -7.32 22.57
CA GLY A 28 -25.63 -7.99 21.82
C GLY A 28 -24.22 -7.65 22.33
N PRO A 29 -23.18 -7.93 21.52
CA PRO A 29 -21.79 -7.67 21.87
C PRO A 29 -21.49 -6.21 22.20
N VAL A 30 -22.15 -5.26 21.52
CA VAL A 30 -21.98 -3.81 21.78
C VAL A 30 -22.52 -3.45 23.17
N GLY A 31 -23.69 -3.97 23.53
CA GLY A 31 -24.26 -3.83 24.87
C GLY A 31 -23.40 -4.41 25.98
N LEU A 32 -22.82 -5.60 25.75
CA LEU A 32 -21.87 -6.21 26.70
C LEU A 32 -20.63 -5.33 26.88
N ALA A 33 -20.03 -4.86 25.79
CA ALA A 33 -18.88 -3.96 25.83
C ALA A 33 -19.20 -2.64 26.53
N PHE A 34 -20.38 -2.07 26.28
CA PHE A 34 -20.87 -0.87 26.95
C PHE A 34 -21.01 -1.09 28.46
N ALA A 35 -21.67 -2.16 28.88
CA ALA A 35 -21.87 -2.48 30.30
C ALA A 35 -20.53 -2.72 31.00
N GLN A 36 -19.64 -3.50 30.40
CA GLN A 36 -18.31 -3.77 30.95
C GLN A 36 -17.46 -2.51 31.04
N GLY A 37 -17.43 -1.68 30.00
CA GLY A 37 -16.67 -0.44 29.99
C GLY A 37 -17.15 0.55 31.04
N LEU A 38 -18.46 0.61 31.29
CA LEU A 38 -19.01 1.48 32.33
C LEU A 38 -18.64 1.01 33.74
N THR A 39 -18.47 -0.30 33.97
CA THR A 39 -18.20 -0.86 35.31
C THR A 39 -16.72 -1.18 35.58
N HIS A 40 -15.88 -1.27 34.54
CA HIS A 40 -14.46 -1.61 34.66
C HIS A 40 -13.59 -0.44 34.21
N MET A 41 -13.02 0.26 35.19
CA MET A 41 -12.17 1.43 34.94
C MET A 41 -10.69 1.03 34.94
N SER A 42 -9.92 1.60 34.02
CA SER A 42 -8.47 1.52 33.99
C SER A 42 -7.86 2.90 34.24
N GLN A 43 -6.73 2.94 34.96
CA GLN A 43 -6.05 4.19 35.28
C GLN A 43 -5.73 4.99 34.01
N GLY A 44 -6.20 6.23 33.96
CA GLY A 44 -5.98 7.14 32.82
C GLY A 44 -6.88 6.92 31.61
N HIS A 45 -7.74 5.89 31.61
CA HIS A 45 -8.67 5.59 30.51
C HIS A 45 -10.11 5.42 31.01
N THR A 46 -10.50 6.19 32.03
CA THR A 46 -11.82 6.12 32.64
C THR A 46 -12.92 6.37 31.61
N PRO A 47 -13.76 5.37 31.30
CA PRO A 47 -14.89 5.57 30.40
C PRO A 47 -15.92 6.50 31.05
N LEU A 48 -16.60 7.29 30.22
CA LEU A 48 -17.63 8.21 30.69
C LEU A 48 -18.87 8.17 29.79
N LEU A 49 -20.04 8.32 30.39
CA LEU A 49 -21.27 8.45 29.63
C LEU A 49 -21.29 9.80 28.90
N GLY A 50 -21.53 9.80 27.60
CA GLY A 50 -21.66 11.03 26.81
C GLY A 50 -22.92 11.79 27.20
N VAL A 51 -22.77 13.10 27.42
CA VAL A 51 -23.89 14.01 27.71
C VAL A 51 -23.70 15.32 26.94
N ILE A 52 -24.79 15.85 26.38
CA ILE A 52 -24.76 17.17 25.70
C ILE A 52 -24.46 18.25 26.73
N ARG A 53 -25.10 18.11 27.89
CA ARG A 53 -24.89 18.83 29.15
C ARG A 53 -25.28 17.90 30.30
N PRO A 54 -24.93 18.20 31.56
CA PRO A 54 -25.35 17.40 32.71
C PRO A 54 -26.86 17.10 32.68
N ASN A 55 -27.21 15.85 32.95
CA ASN A 55 -28.58 15.31 32.94
C ASN A 55 -29.27 15.32 31.56
N LEU A 56 -28.53 15.40 30.46
CA LEU A 56 -29.05 15.30 29.10
C LEU A 56 -28.17 14.37 28.23
N PRO A 57 -28.21 13.05 28.43
CA PRO A 57 -27.59 12.09 27.52
C PRO A 57 -28.34 12.07 26.17
N PRO A 58 -27.65 11.75 25.07
CA PRO A 58 -28.32 11.48 23.80
C PRO A 58 -29.00 10.11 23.85
N LYS A 59 -29.91 9.87 22.90
CA LYS A 59 -30.33 8.52 22.53
C LYS A 59 -29.86 8.23 21.10
N PRO A 60 -29.32 7.04 20.79
CA PRO A 60 -28.89 6.01 21.75
C PRO A 60 -27.79 6.50 22.69
N HIS A 61 -27.64 5.85 23.84
CA HIS A 61 -26.60 6.21 24.81
C HIS A 61 -25.21 5.90 24.25
N VAL A 62 -24.25 6.78 24.50
CA VAL A 62 -22.85 6.61 24.07
C VAL A 62 -21.91 6.57 25.26
N LEU A 63 -21.03 5.57 25.31
CA LEU A 63 -19.92 5.48 26.24
C LEU A 63 -18.66 5.97 25.52
N ILE A 64 -17.98 6.94 26.10
CA ILE A 64 -16.76 7.55 25.54
C ILE A 64 -15.55 7.01 26.30
N ILE A 65 -14.56 6.51 25.56
CA ILE A 65 -13.32 5.95 26.08
C ILE A 65 -12.14 6.82 25.61
N PRO A 66 -11.37 7.45 26.50
CA PRO A 66 -10.18 8.19 26.11
C PRO A 66 -9.14 7.26 25.47
N LYS A 67 -8.70 7.55 24.23
CA LYS A 67 -7.66 6.76 23.53
C LYS A 67 -6.25 7.01 24.08
N VAL A 68 -6.03 8.20 24.68
CA VAL A 68 -4.75 8.59 25.29
C VAL A 68 -4.88 8.58 26.80
N THR A 69 -3.84 8.14 27.50
CA THR A 69 -3.79 8.13 28.96
C THR A 69 -3.91 9.56 29.51
N VAL A 70 -4.99 9.82 30.23
CA VAL A 70 -5.26 11.09 30.92
C VAL A 70 -4.40 11.19 32.17
N LYS A 71 -3.49 12.17 32.22
CA LYS A 71 -2.49 12.32 33.30
C LYS A 71 -2.83 13.39 34.33
N ASN A 72 -3.64 14.39 33.98
CA ASN A 72 -3.95 15.52 34.85
C ASN A 72 -5.34 16.11 34.56
N MET A 73 -5.78 17.03 35.42
CA MET A 73 -7.10 17.66 35.30
C MET A 73 -7.26 18.52 34.04
N GLU A 74 -6.18 19.10 33.51
CA GLU A 74 -6.26 19.86 32.26
C GLU A 74 -6.64 18.95 31.08
N GLN A 75 -6.02 17.77 31.00
CA GLN A 75 -6.36 16.76 30.01
C GLN A 75 -7.74 16.16 30.25
N ALA A 76 -8.11 15.94 31.51
CA ALA A 76 -9.46 15.50 31.86
C ALA A 76 -10.50 16.53 31.36
N ASN A 77 -10.30 17.82 31.61
CA ASN A 77 -11.25 18.85 31.17
C ASN A 77 -11.46 18.86 29.65
N LYS A 78 -10.47 18.46 28.84
CA LYS A 78 -10.60 18.36 27.37
C LYS A 78 -11.55 17.23 26.96
N ILE A 79 -11.43 16.05 27.58
CA ILE A 79 -12.26 14.89 27.25
C ILE A 79 -13.64 14.96 27.93
N PHE A 80 -13.70 15.34 29.20
CA PHE A 80 -14.93 15.49 30.02
C PHE A 80 -15.68 16.81 29.75
N GLY A 81 -15.19 17.66 28.85
CA GLY A 81 -15.80 18.94 28.50
C GLY A 81 -16.19 18.97 27.02
N PRO A 82 -15.40 19.66 26.17
CA PRO A 82 -15.76 19.87 24.77
C PRO A 82 -15.91 18.56 23.98
N ALA A 83 -15.06 17.55 24.19
CA ALA A 83 -15.18 16.29 23.45
C ALA A 83 -16.42 15.48 23.87
N GLN A 84 -16.71 15.38 25.17
CA GLN A 84 -17.93 14.70 25.68
C GLN A 84 -19.20 15.31 25.09
N SER A 85 -19.33 16.64 25.16
CA SER A 85 -20.48 17.37 24.63
C SER A 85 -20.59 17.22 23.11
N ALA A 86 -19.46 17.27 22.40
CA ALA A 86 -19.40 17.12 20.96
C ALA A 86 -19.87 15.74 20.47
N VAL A 87 -19.35 14.67 21.07
CA VAL A 87 -19.75 13.29 20.74
C VAL A 87 -21.24 13.10 21.04
N ALA A 88 -21.69 13.52 22.21
CA ALA A 88 -23.09 13.37 22.60
C ALA A 88 -24.05 14.15 21.68
N LYS A 89 -23.71 15.39 21.34
CA LYS A 89 -24.50 16.22 20.43
C LYS A 89 -24.51 15.64 19.01
N ALA A 90 -23.38 15.12 18.53
CA ALA A 90 -23.30 14.45 17.23
C ALA A 90 -24.21 13.21 17.14
N VAL A 91 -24.32 12.42 18.22
CA VAL A 91 -25.25 11.28 18.27
C VAL A 91 -26.71 11.74 18.20
N ALA A 92 -27.07 12.78 18.96
CA ALA A 92 -28.43 13.32 18.93
C ALA A 92 -28.80 13.89 17.55
N ASP A 93 -27.89 14.64 16.93
CA ASP A 93 -28.09 15.20 15.59
C ASP A 93 -28.11 14.10 14.52
N ALA A 94 -27.35 13.02 14.70
CA ALA A 94 -27.41 11.85 13.81
C ALA A 94 -28.78 11.15 13.83
N VAL A 95 -29.51 11.19 14.95
CA VAL A 95 -30.91 10.74 15.01
C VAL A 95 -31.84 11.75 14.32
N GLU A 96 -31.67 13.05 14.62
CA GLU A 96 -32.48 14.12 14.00
C GLU A 96 -32.40 14.09 12.47
N GLU A 97 -31.22 13.79 11.93
CA GLU A 97 -30.95 13.70 10.49
C GLU A 97 -31.26 12.33 9.88
N GLY A 98 -31.71 11.36 10.68
CA GLY A 98 -32.04 10.01 10.22
C GLY A 98 -30.84 9.15 9.83
N ILE A 99 -29.62 9.53 10.22
CA ILE A 99 -28.44 8.66 10.10
C ILE A 99 -28.63 7.44 11.01
N ILE A 100 -29.02 7.67 12.26
CA ILE A 100 -29.47 6.61 13.18
C ILE A 100 -30.99 6.51 13.10
N PRO A 101 -31.57 5.34 12.82
CA PRO A 101 -33.02 5.17 12.75
C PRO A 101 -33.71 5.48 14.10
N ALA A 102 -34.79 6.27 14.06
CA ALA A 102 -35.50 6.71 15.26
C ALA A 102 -36.11 5.55 16.08
N ASP A 103 -36.45 4.43 15.43
CA ASP A 103 -36.97 3.21 16.05
C ASP A 103 -35.89 2.40 16.80
N LYS A 104 -34.60 2.73 16.60
CA LYS A 104 -33.46 2.03 17.22
C LYS A 104 -32.90 2.73 18.45
N VAL A 105 -33.33 3.95 18.76
CA VAL A 105 -32.71 4.82 19.77
C VAL A 105 -32.73 4.24 21.19
N ASP A 106 -33.69 3.37 21.51
CA ASP A 106 -33.80 2.70 22.80
C ASP A 106 -33.19 1.29 22.80
N ASP A 107 -32.92 0.71 21.63
CA ASP A 107 -32.41 -0.65 21.47
C ASP A 107 -30.92 -0.71 21.16
N TRP A 108 -30.34 0.37 20.65
CA TRP A 108 -28.92 0.47 20.39
C TRP A 108 -28.17 1.22 21.49
N VAL A 109 -26.87 0.92 21.58
CA VAL A 109 -25.89 1.69 22.34
C VAL A 109 -24.63 1.91 21.48
N ILE A 110 -23.84 2.91 21.84
CA ILE A 110 -22.60 3.27 21.16
C ILE A 110 -21.44 3.18 22.14
N VAL A 111 -20.32 2.61 21.72
CA VAL A 111 -19.03 2.74 22.41
C VAL A 111 -18.07 3.45 21.47
N ALA A 112 -17.59 4.63 21.88
CA ALA A 112 -16.72 5.49 21.08
C ALA A 112 -15.36 5.67 21.77
N SER A 113 -14.29 5.24 21.10
CA SER A 113 -12.92 5.57 21.47
C SER A 113 -12.54 6.92 20.86
N VAL A 114 -12.15 7.87 21.71
CA VAL A 114 -11.95 9.26 21.31
C VAL A 114 -10.52 9.68 21.58
N PHE A 115 -9.81 10.08 20.53
CA PHE A 115 -8.49 10.69 20.61
C PHE A 115 -8.61 12.20 20.82
N VAL A 116 -7.95 12.70 21.86
CA VAL A 116 -7.63 14.12 22.04
C VAL A 116 -6.16 14.22 22.38
N HIS A 117 -5.40 14.98 21.59
CA HIS A 117 -3.97 15.14 21.83
C HIS A 117 -3.74 15.81 23.21
N PRO A 118 -2.74 15.38 24.00
CA PRO A 118 -2.40 16.01 25.27
C PRO A 118 -2.18 17.52 25.18
N ASP A 119 -1.55 17.96 24.08
CA ASP A 119 -1.20 19.37 23.83
C ASP A 119 -2.33 20.20 23.19
N ALA A 120 -3.52 19.63 22.95
CA ALA A 120 -4.65 20.38 22.41
C ALA A 120 -5.06 21.49 23.38
N LYS A 121 -5.25 22.73 22.89
CA LYS A 121 -5.55 23.89 23.75
C LYS A 121 -6.85 24.58 23.40
N ASP A 122 -7.26 24.55 22.14
CA ASP A 122 -8.45 25.24 21.66
C ASP A 122 -9.70 24.37 21.87
N TYR A 123 -10.46 24.66 22.92
CA TYR A 123 -11.67 23.90 23.29
C TYR A 123 -12.74 23.95 22.20
N ARG A 124 -12.82 25.04 21.43
CA ARG A 124 -13.80 25.17 20.36
C ARG A 124 -13.45 24.25 19.19
N LYS A 125 -12.17 24.15 18.84
CA LYS A 125 -11.70 23.18 17.84
C LYS A 125 -11.82 21.74 18.32
N ILE A 126 -11.48 21.46 19.59
CA ILE A 126 -11.70 20.13 20.18
C ILE A 126 -13.17 19.74 20.02
N TYR A 127 -14.10 20.64 20.36
CA TYR A 127 -15.54 20.39 20.17
C TYR A 127 -15.88 20.16 18.68
N HIS A 128 -15.54 21.09 17.78
CA HIS A 128 -15.93 20.99 16.37
C HIS A 128 -15.38 19.72 15.70
N TYR A 129 -14.10 19.40 15.91
CA TYR A 129 -13.50 18.23 15.26
C TYR A 129 -14.03 16.91 15.83
N ASN A 130 -14.25 16.81 17.14
CA ASN A 130 -14.86 15.60 17.71
C ASN A 130 -16.32 15.43 17.29
N TYR A 131 -17.07 16.53 17.15
CA TYR A 131 -18.44 16.50 16.65
C TYR A 131 -18.47 15.97 15.22
N SER A 132 -17.67 16.58 14.33
CA SER A 132 -17.60 16.17 12.92
C SER A 132 -17.08 14.74 12.75
N ALA A 133 -16.02 14.35 13.48
CA ALA A 133 -15.48 13.00 13.44
C ALA A 133 -16.51 11.96 13.91
N THR A 134 -17.22 12.22 15.01
CA THR A 134 -18.26 11.30 15.51
C THR A 134 -19.38 11.12 14.48
N LYS A 135 -19.87 12.22 13.91
CA LYS A 135 -20.96 12.18 12.92
C LYS A 135 -20.53 11.46 11.64
N LEU A 136 -19.31 11.72 11.16
CA LEU A 136 -18.75 11.03 9.99
C LEU A 136 -18.53 9.54 10.26
N ALA A 137 -18.02 9.17 11.45
CA ALA A 137 -17.83 7.78 11.85
C ALA A 137 -19.17 7.03 11.93
N LEU A 138 -20.23 7.64 12.48
CA LEU A 138 -21.59 7.08 12.50
C LEU A 138 -22.13 6.87 11.08
N ARG A 139 -22.00 7.88 10.22
CA ARG A 139 -22.45 7.79 8.82
C ARG A 139 -21.72 6.65 8.10
N ARG A 140 -20.40 6.54 8.28
CA ARG A 140 -19.59 5.47 7.69
C ARG A 140 -19.96 4.09 8.21
N ALA A 141 -20.18 3.96 9.52
CA ALA A 141 -20.57 2.70 10.14
C ALA A 141 -21.90 2.16 9.56
N LEU A 142 -22.92 3.01 9.50
CA LEU A 142 -24.27 2.62 9.09
C LEU A 142 -24.42 2.52 7.56
N GLN A 143 -23.52 3.13 6.79
CA GLN A 143 -23.45 3.01 5.33
C GLN A 143 -22.45 1.93 4.87
N ALA A 144 -21.82 1.19 5.78
CA ALA A 144 -20.76 0.22 5.48
C ALA A 144 -19.63 0.79 4.60
N TYR A 145 -19.22 2.03 4.89
CA TYR A 145 -18.15 2.72 4.18
C TYR A 145 -16.81 2.61 4.92
N PRO A 146 -15.67 2.42 4.20
CA PRO A 146 -15.55 2.32 2.75
C PRO A 146 -15.98 0.95 2.20
N PRO A 147 -16.56 0.90 0.98
CA PRO A 147 -16.84 -0.37 0.32
C PRO A 147 -15.52 -1.07 -0.09
N LEU A 148 -15.58 -2.39 -0.30
CA LEU A 148 -14.42 -3.23 -0.61
C LEU A 148 -13.67 -2.72 -1.85
N GLU A 149 -14.39 -2.26 -2.86
CA GLU A 149 -13.84 -1.73 -4.11
C GLU A 149 -12.96 -0.51 -3.85
N LYS A 150 -13.41 0.39 -2.96
CA LYS A 150 -12.62 1.56 -2.58
C LYS A 150 -11.36 1.15 -1.83
N VAL A 151 -11.46 0.20 -0.89
CA VAL A 151 -10.30 -0.32 -0.16
C VAL A 151 -9.29 -0.92 -1.12
N MET A 152 -9.73 -1.75 -2.08
CA MET A 152 -8.85 -2.39 -3.05
C MET A 152 -8.18 -1.37 -3.99
N TYR A 153 -8.85 -0.27 -4.32
CA TYR A 153 -8.29 0.80 -5.14
C TYR A 153 -7.28 1.67 -4.36
N ASP A 154 -7.61 2.07 -3.13
CA ASP A 154 -6.81 3.04 -2.36
C ASP A 154 -5.67 2.39 -1.57
N LYS A 155 -5.76 1.11 -1.19
CA LYS A 155 -4.79 0.46 -0.27
C LYS A 155 -3.33 0.54 -0.76
N ASP A 156 -3.11 0.48 -2.07
CA ASP A 156 -1.78 0.52 -2.69
C ASP A 156 -1.41 1.93 -3.16
N ARG A 157 -2.21 2.96 -2.81
CA ARG A 157 -2.03 4.38 -3.18
C ARG A 157 -1.95 5.29 -1.96
N ALA A 158 -2.52 4.86 -0.84
CA ALA A 158 -2.58 5.63 0.39
C ALA A 158 -1.20 5.71 1.07
N VAL A 159 -0.93 6.85 1.69
CA VAL A 159 0.23 7.06 2.57
C VAL A 159 -0.30 7.27 3.97
N HIS A 160 0.14 6.42 4.90
CA HIS A 160 -0.20 6.63 6.30
C HIS A 160 0.58 7.84 6.84
N PRO A 161 -0.07 8.83 7.50
CA PRO A 161 0.59 10.07 7.90
C PRO A 161 1.83 9.90 8.78
N ILE A 162 1.86 8.87 9.63
CA ILE A 162 3.02 8.56 10.49
C ILE A 162 4.13 7.85 9.71
N MET A 163 3.78 7.02 8.72
CA MET A 163 4.79 6.34 7.92
C MET A 163 5.53 7.36 7.03
N GLY A 164 4.80 8.31 6.46
CA GLY A 164 5.39 9.38 5.63
C GLY A 164 5.93 8.90 4.28
N PHE A 165 5.84 7.60 3.99
CA PHE A 165 6.16 6.99 2.71
C PHE A 165 5.07 5.99 2.30
N LYS A 166 5.03 5.69 1.01
CA LYS A 166 4.16 4.68 0.40
C LYS A 166 4.90 3.34 0.33
N VAL A 167 4.22 2.25 0.66
CA VAL A 167 4.73 0.89 0.38
C VAL A 167 4.33 0.54 -1.06
N PRO A 168 5.27 0.46 -2.02
CA PRO A 168 4.94 0.29 -3.42
C PRO A 168 4.48 -1.14 -3.73
N ARG A 169 3.56 -1.28 -4.71
CA ARG A 169 3.03 -2.56 -5.19
C ARG A 169 2.86 -2.53 -6.70
N LEU A 170 2.90 -3.70 -7.35
CA LEU A 170 2.75 -3.83 -8.80
C LEU A 170 1.28 -4.06 -9.21
N TRP A 171 0.41 -3.08 -8.97
CA TRP A 171 -1.04 -3.17 -9.18
C TRP A 171 -1.56 -2.58 -10.52
N ARG A 172 -0.80 -1.71 -11.18
CA ARG A 172 -1.17 -0.97 -12.41
C ARG A 172 -0.07 -1.03 -13.47
N PRO A 173 0.13 -2.19 -14.12
CA PRO A 173 0.99 -2.26 -15.30
C PRO A 173 0.44 -1.37 -16.44
N PRO A 174 1.30 -0.88 -17.36
CA PRO A 174 2.71 -1.25 -17.48
C PRO A 174 3.69 -0.38 -16.67
N TYR A 175 4.89 -0.91 -16.44
CA TYR A 175 5.98 -0.29 -15.67
C TYR A 175 7.27 -0.11 -16.48
N LEU A 176 8.07 0.87 -16.09
CA LEU A 176 9.45 1.05 -16.53
C LEU A 176 10.39 0.65 -15.40
N GLN A 177 11.13 -0.43 -15.58
CA GLN A 177 12.18 -0.87 -14.66
C GLN A 177 13.53 -0.37 -15.16
N ILE A 178 14.22 0.39 -14.32
CA ILE A 178 15.52 0.98 -14.64
C ILE A 178 16.62 0.12 -14.02
N ALA A 179 17.36 -0.58 -14.87
CA ALA A 179 18.46 -1.46 -14.45
C ALA A 179 19.73 -0.65 -14.18
N LEU A 180 20.12 -0.55 -12.91
CA LEU A 180 21.31 0.16 -12.44
C LEU A 180 22.54 -0.77 -12.47
N ASP A 181 22.93 -1.22 -13.66
CA ASP A 181 24.05 -2.17 -13.87
C ASP A 181 25.45 -1.54 -13.80
N ASN A 182 25.54 -0.27 -13.46
CA ASN A 182 26.84 0.37 -13.26
C ASN A 182 27.39 -0.02 -11.88
N PRO A 183 28.64 -0.50 -11.76
CA PRO A 183 29.23 -0.83 -10.47
C PRO A 183 29.49 0.41 -9.58
N SER A 184 29.29 1.64 -10.05
CA SER A 184 29.43 2.87 -9.26
C SER A 184 28.11 3.24 -8.56
N LEU A 185 28.09 3.12 -7.22
CA LEU A 185 26.96 3.53 -6.39
C LEU A 185 26.68 5.03 -6.53
N GLU A 186 27.72 5.87 -6.61
CA GLU A 186 27.57 7.32 -6.82
C GLU A 186 26.81 7.62 -8.11
N GLN A 187 27.16 6.93 -9.20
CA GLN A 187 26.47 7.10 -10.47
C GLN A 187 25.03 6.60 -10.41
N ALA A 188 24.78 5.47 -9.73
CA ALA A 188 23.42 4.97 -9.51
C ALA A 188 22.56 6.00 -8.76
N LEU A 189 23.07 6.57 -7.66
CA LEU A 189 22.37 7.59 -6.88
C LEU A 189 22.14 8.89 -7.69
N ARG A 190 23.13 9.30 -8.51
CA ARG A 190 22.98 10.42 -9.45
C ARG A 190 21.83 10.20 -10.43
N VAL A 191 21.78 9.02 -11.07
CA VAL A 191 20.66 8.65 -11.97
C VAL A 191 19.33 8.75 -11.23
N VAL A 192 19.22 8.15 -10.04
CA VAL A 192 17.98 8.14 -9.25
C VAL A 192 17.52 9.55 -8.90
N SER A 193 18.44 10.44 -8.52
CA SER A 193 18.11 11.85 -8.20
C SER A 193 17.56 12.66 -9.38
N GLU A 194 17.82 12.23 -10.63
CA GLU A 194 17.33 12.90 -11.83
C GLU A 194 15.96 12.38 -12.29
N LEU A 195 15.48 11.27 -11.71
CA LEU A 195 14.24 10.62 -12.13
C LEU A 195 13.01 11.49 -11.81
N PRO A 196 12.02 11.55 -12.71
CA PRO A 196 10.71 12.10 -12.37
C PRO A 196 10.03 11.21 -11.31
N LYS A 197 9.24 11.79 -10.42
CA LYS A 197 8.37 11.03 -9.52
C LYS A 197 7.26 10.36 -10.35
N SER A 198 7.11 9.05 -10.20
CA SER A 198 6.08 8.27 -10.90
C SER A 198 5.94 6.88 -10.27
N ASP A 199 4.70 6.44 -10.03
CA ASP A 199 4.37 5.08 -9.58
C ASP A 199 4.63 4.01 -10.67
N MET A 200 4.93 4.43 -11.90
CA MET A 200 5.27 3.52 -13.00
C MET A 200 6.77 3.16 -13.04
N ILE A 201 7.61 3.75 -12.18
CA ILE A 201 9.05 3.48 -12.16
C ILE A 201 9.36 2.39 -11.14
N ILE A 202 10.16 1.42 -11.58
CA ILE A 202 10.83 0.42 -10.75
C ILE A 202 12.33 0.69 -10.83
N LEU A 203 13.03 0.62 -9.70
CA LEU A 203 14.50 0.62 -9.67
C LEU A 203 14.99 -0.81 -9.50
N GLU A 204 16.00 -1.19 -10.26
CA GLU A 204 16.67 -2.47 -10.09
C GLU A 204 18.12 -2.21 -9.68
N ALA A 205 18.47 -2.68 -8.48
CA ALA A 205 19.85 -2.83 -8.07
C ALA A 205 20.44 -4.00 -8.87
N GLY A 206 21.04 -3.68 -10.02
CA GLY A 206 21.53 -4.67 -10.98
C GLY A 206 22.64 -5.54 -10.42
N THR A 207 22.81 -6.74 -10.99
CA THR A 207 23.82 -7.71 -10.54
C THR A 207 25.21 -7.07 -10.33
N PRO A 208 25.79 -6.28 -11.28
CA PRO A 208 27.13 -5.72 -11.09
C PRO A 208 27.25 -4.74 -9.91
N LEU A 209 26.20 -3.96 -9.64
CA LEU A 209 26.16 -3.04 -8.51
C LEU A 209 26.15 -3.81 -7.19
N ILE A 210 25.28 -4.83 -7.08
CA ILE A 210 25.19 -5.69 -5.90
C ILE A 210 26.49 -6.48 -5.69
N LYS A 211 27.08 -7.06 -6.74
CA LYS A 211 28.34 -7.81 -6.60
C LYS A 211 29.49 -6.94 -6.10
N ARG A 212 29.47 -5.63 -6.33
CA ARG A 212 30.50 -4.72 -5.85
C ARG A 212 30.25 -4.17 -4.44
N HIS A 213 29.02 -3.83 -4.10
CA HIS A 213 28.69 -3.13 -2.84
C HIS A 213 27.93 -3.99 -1.84
N GLY A 214 27.56 -5.21 -2.22
CA GLY A 214 26.64 -6.05 -1.47
C GLY A 214 25.18 -5.64 -1.68
N VAL A 215 24.29 -6.36 -0.99
CA VAL A 215 22.83 -6.12 -1.06
C VAL A 215 22.46 -4.78 -0.42
N SER A 216 23.32 -4.21 0.43
CA SER A 216 23.14 -2.89 1.05
C SER A 216 23.06 -1.73 0.05
N ALA A 217 23.40 -1.95 -1.22
CA ALA A 217 23.09 -1.02 -2.30
C ALA A 217 21.57 -0.72 -2.36
N VAL A 218 20.71 -1.68 -2.04
CA VAL A 218 19.25 -1.53 -1.99
C VAL A 218 18.86 -0.49 -0.92
N SER A 219 19.37 -0.61 0.31
CA SER A 219 19.12 0.38 1.37
C SER A 219 19.55 1.79 0.97
N LYS A 220 20.68 1.92 0.25
CA LYS A 220 21.14 3.22 -0.27
C LYS A 220 20.23 3.81 -1.34
N LEU A 221 19.62 2.96 -2.17
CA LEU A 221 18.58 3.41 -3.11
C LEU A 221 17.30 3.79 -2.36
N ARG A 222 16.88 3.01 -1.35
CA ARG A 222 15.69 3.29 -0.54
C ARG A 222 15.78 4.64 0.18
N GLU A 223 16.95 4.99 0.72
CA GLU A 223 17.20 6.28 1.38
C GLU A 223 16.85 7.49 0.50
N VAL A 224 17.13 7.41 -0.81
CA VAL A 224 16.87 8.50 -1.77
C VAL A 224 15.57 8.35 -2.55
N ALA A 225 14.98 7.15 -2.56
CA ALA A 225 13.76 6.81 -3.28
C ALA A 225 12.78 6.01 -2.39
N PRO A 226 12.27 6.60 -1.30
CA PRO A 226 11.50 5.88 -0.27
C PRO A 226 10.21 5.25 -0.81
N ASP A 227 9.57 5.90 -1.79
CA ASP A 227 8.27 5.50 -2.33
C ASP A 227 8.36 4.62 -3.59
N THR A 228 9.57 4.40 -4.12
CA THR A 228 9.77 3.72 -5.40
C THR A 228 9.91 2.21 -5.20
N PHE A 229 9.35 1.40 -6.10
CA PHE A 229 9.54 -0.05 -6.06
C PHE A 229 10.99 -0.41 -6.37
N ILE A 230 11.66 -1.18 -5.51
CA ILE A 230 13.08 -1.57 -5.68
C ILE A 230 13.20 -3.09 -5.79
N VAL A 231 13.88 -3.55 -6.84
CA VAL A 231 14.22 -4.95 -7.09
C VAL A 231 15.70 -5.19 -6.81
N ALA A 232 16.03 -6.25 -6.08
CA ALA A 232 17.39 -6.76 -5.91
C ALA A 232 17.67 -7.85 -6.95
N ASP A 233 18.49 -7.56 -7.95
CA ASP A 233 18.86 -8.50 -9.00
C ASP A 233 20.06 -9.38 -8.57
N LEU A 234 19.80 -10.33 -7.68
CA LEU A 234 20.80 -11.25 -7.15
C LEU A 234 21.18 -12.35 -8.16
N LYS A 235 20.26 -12.66 -9.08
CA LYS A 235 20.30 -13.85 -9.94
C LYS A 235 20.56 -15.13 -9.16
N THR A 236 19.80 -15.29 -8.06
CA THR A 236 19.89 -16.42 -7.15
C THR A 236 19.86 -17.75 -7.91
N LEU A 237 20.89 -18.58 -7.70
CA LEU A 237 21.02 -19.92 -8.25
C LEU A 237 20.88 -21.01 -7.18
N ASP A 238 21.41 -20.74 -6.00
CA ASP A 238 21.38 -21.61 -4.83
C ASP A 238 21.20 -20.78 -3.55
N THR A 239 21.01 -21.44 -2.42
CA THR A 239 20.79 -20.80 -1.11
C THR A 239 19.59 -19.84 -1.10
N ALA A 240 18.55 -20.21 -1.84
CA ALA A 240 17.40 -19.36 -2.17
C ALA A 240 16.83 -18.56 -0.99
N GLN A 241 16.60 -19.22 0.15
CA GLN A 241 16.01 -18.55 1.31
C GLN A 241 16.93 -17.47 1.89
N VAL A 242 18.23 -17.76 1.97
CA VAL A 242 19.23 -16.82 2.49
C VAL A 242 19.32 -15.57 1.61
N GLU A 243 19.32 -15.73 0.29
CA GLU A 243 19.40 -14.59 -0.62
C GLU A 243 18.12 -13.74 -0.62
N VAL A 244 16.95 -14.37 -0.47
CA VAL A 244 15.67 -13.67 -0.29
C VAL A 244 15.67 -12.87 1.02
N ASP A 245 16.12 -13.48 2.13
CA ASP A 245 16.22 -12.81 3.43
C ASP A 245 17.16 -11.60 3.35
N LEU A 246 18.33 -11.73 2.70
CA LEU A 246 19.27 -10.62 2.51
C LEU A 246 18.65 -9.44 1.75
N ALA A 247 17.86 -9.70 0.70
CA ALA A 247 17.18 -8.64 -0.05
C ALA A 247 16.07 -7.97 0.79
N TYR A 248 15.31 -8.77 1.54
CA TYR A 248 14.22 -8.29 2.40
C TYR A 248 14.73 -7.39 3.53
N GLU A 249 15.80 -7.78 4.23
CA GLU A 249 16.39 -7.01 5.32
C GLU A 249 16.92 -5.63 4.84
N GLU A 250 17.30 -5.53 3.57
CA GLU A 250 17.71 -4.27 2.92
C GLU A 250 16.54 -3.51 2.28
N THR A 251 15.29 -3.92 2.55
CA THR A 251 14.03 -3.29 2.11
C THR A 251 13.71 -3.37 0.60
N ALA A 252 14.22 -4.40 -0.08
CA ALA A 252 13.82 -4.69 -1.45
C ALA A 252 12.33 -5.07 -1.50
N ASP A 253 11.61 -4.59 -2.52
CA ASP A 253 10.22 -4.98 -2.78
C ASP A 253 10.13 -6.23 -3.66
N GLY A 254 11.19 -6.54 -4.40
CA GLY A 254 11.30 -7.76 -5.19
C GLY A 254 12.74 -8.27 -5.26
N VAL A 255 12.89 -9.55 -5.57
CA VAL A 255 14.19 -10.22 -5.68
C VAL A 255 14.19 -11.13 -6.90
N VAL A 256 15.34 -11.23 -7.58
CA VAL A 256 15.50 -12.01 -8.83
C VAL A 256 16.26 -13.31 -8.60
N ALA A 257 15.65 -14.43 -8.99
CA ALA A 257 16.31 -15.72 -9.17
C ALA A 257 16.56 -16.01 -10.65
N SER A 258 17.58 -16.81 -10.95
CA SER A 258 17.77 -17.38 -12.28
C SER A 258 16.85 -18.58 -12.49
N GLY A 259 16.18 -18.63 -13.64
CA GLY A 259 15.39 -19.78 -14.08
C GLY A 259 16.23 -21.04 -14.36
N LEU A 260 17.56 -20.90 -14.46
CA LEU A 260 18.50 -22.02 -14.55
C LEU A 260 18.71 -22.74 -13.21
N ALA A 261 18.32 -22.13 -12.09
CA ALA A 261 18.40 -22.75 -10.77
C ALA A 261 17.62 -24.08 -10.72
N SER A 262 17.97 -24.96 -9.78
CA SER A 262 17.22 -26.22 -9.59
C SER A 262 15.74 -25.93 -9.31
N LYS A 263 14.86 -26.89 -9.63
CA LYS A 263 13.43 -26.77 -9.34
C LYS A 263 13.21 -26.51 -7.83
N GLU A 264 13.93 -27.25 -7.00
CA GLU A 264 13.87 -27.16 -5.54
C GLU A 264 14.30 -25.78 -5.04
N SER A 265 15.34 -25.19 -5.64
CA SER A 265 15.79 -23.83 -5.32
C SER A 265 14.72 -22.79 -5.66
N ILE A 266 14.10 -22.90 -6.84
CA ILE A 266 13.06 -21.94 -7.28
C ILE A 266 11.78 -22.08 -6.43
N ASP A 267 11.36 -23.31 -6.10
CA ASP A 267 10.21 -23.53 -5.22
C ASP A 267 10.45 -22.88 -3.84
N LYS A 268 11.66 -23.03 -3.27
CA LYS A 268 12.04 -22.38 -2.00
C LYS A 268 12.10 -20.86 -2.13
N PHE A 269 12.65 -20.35 -3.23
CA PHE A 269 12.74 -18.93 -3.52
C PHE A 269 11.36 -18.26 -3.56
N ILE A 270 10.43 -18.82 -4.35
CA ILE A 270 9.07 -18.29 -4.50
C ILE A 270 8.33 -18.36 -3.16
N TYR A 271 8.45 -19.48 -2.45
CA TYR A 271 7.85 -19.64 -1.13
C TYR A 271 8.35 -18.56 -0.16
N GLU A 272 9.67 -18.34 -0.11
CA GLU A 272 10.29 -17.40 0.83
C GLU A 272 9.88 -15.95 0.53
N ALA A 273 9.92 -15.55 -0.75
CA ALA A 273 9.52 -14.20 -1.17
C ALA A 273 8.07 -13.92 -0.76
N LYS A 274 7.16 -14.87 -1.00
CA LYS A 274 5.75 -14.76 -0.60
C LYS A 274 5.57 -14.76 0.92
N ARG A 275 6.33 -15.58 1.65
CA ARG A 275 6.32 -15.61 3.13
C ARG A 275 6.66 -14.24 3.71
N LEU A 276 7.64 -13.55 3.13
CA LEU A 276 8.08 -12.21 3.54
C LEU A 276 7.24 -11.08 2.91
N GLY A 277 6.37 -11.38 1.95
CA GLY A 277 5.50 -10.41 1.31
C GLY A 277 6.19 -9.52 0.25
N ILE A 278 7.31 -9.98 -0.30
CA ILE A 278 8.02 -9.37 -1.43
C ILE A 278 7.81 -10.19 -2.72
N TYR A 279 8.12 -9.59 -3.87
CA TYR A 279 7.82 -10.17 -5.17
C TYR A 279 8.95 -11.09 -5.66
N ALA A 280 8.59 -12.30 -6.10
CA ALA A 280 9.51 -13.22 -6.75
C ALA A 280 9.62 -12.90 -8.25
N PHE A 281 10.80 -12.47 -8.69
CA PHE A 281 11.15 -12.32 -10.10
C PHE A 281 11.97 -13.54 -10.54
N LEU A 282 11.63 -14.11 -11.70
CA LEU A 282 12.33 -15.25 -12.27
C LEU A 282 12.88 -14.90 -13.66
N ASP A 283 14.21 -14.85 -13.79
CA ASP A 283 14.89 -14.55 -15.04
C ASP A 283 15.07 -15.80 -15.91
N MET A 284 14.40 -15.81 -17.06
CA MET A 284 14.43 -16.93 -18.01
C MET A 284 15.59 -16.87 -19.00
N MET A 285 16.59 -16.01 -18.78
CA MET A 285 17.81 -15.98 -19.56
C MET A 285 18.43 -17.39 -19.68
N ASP A 286 18.66 -17.83 -20.92
CA ASP A 286 19.24 -19.11 -21.29
C ASP A 286 18.48 -20.37 -20.85
N VAL A 287 17.24 -20.24 -20.34
CA VAL A 287 16.40 -21.40 -20.00
C VAL A 287 15.92 -22.09 -21.29
N PRO A 288 16.22 -23.39 -21.52
CA PRO A 288 15.90 -24.06 -22.79
C PRO A 288 14.40 -24.18 -23.07
N ASP A 289 13.61 -24.50 -22.04
CA ASP A 289 12.15 -24.60 -22.13
C ASP A 289 11.50 -23.93 -20.91
N PRO A 290 11.17 -22.62 -21.03
CA PRO A 290 10.53 -21.87 -19.94
C PRO A 290 9.15 -22.42 -19.55
N ILE A 291 8.39 -23.00 -20.49
CA ILE A 291 7.04 -23.50 -20.23
C ILE A 291 7.12 -24.77 -19.37
N GLU A 292 7.93 -25.75 -19.78
CA GLU A 292 8.14 -26.97 -18.99
C GLU A 292 8.77 -26.66 -17.64
N LYS A 293 9.70 -25.70 -17.58
CA LYS A 293 10.26 -25.22 -16.31
C LYS A 293 9.16 -24.72 -15.39
N LEU A 294 8.29 -23.82 -15.85
CA LEU A 294 7.20 -23.25 -15.06
C LEU A 294 6.17 -24.31 -14.65
N LYS A 295 5.82 -25.26 -15.53
CA LYS A 295 4.90 -26.36 -15.22
C LYS A 295 5.42 -27.26 -14.10
N SER A 296 6.74 -27.38 -13.98
CA SER A 296 7.34 -28.20 -12.92
C SER A 296 7.16 -27.57 -11.54
N LEU A 297 7.11 -26.24 -11.44
CA LEU A 297 7.10 -25.51 -10.16
C LEU A 297 5.80 -25.74 -9.38
N LYS A 298 5.89 -25.69 -8.05
CA LYS A 298 4.72 -25.77 -7.17
C LYS A 298 3.85 -24.52 -7.28
N GLU A 299 4.50 -23.37 -7.42
CA GLU A 299 3.87 -22.09 -7.59
C GLU A 299 4.58 -21.28 -8.67
N LEU A 300 3.85 -20.36 -9.30
CA LEU A 300 4.42 -19.44 -10.28
C LEU A 300 5.05 -18.22 -9.57
N PRO A 301 6.10 -17.63 -10.16
CA PRO A 301 6.63 -16.35 -9.71
C PRO A 301 5.63 -15.23 -9.97
N ASP A 302 5.80 -14.10 -9.29
CA ASP A 302 4.97 -12.91 -9.51
C ASP A 302 5.33 -12.22 -10.83
N VAL A 303 6.62 -12.22 -11.16
CA VAL A 303 7.16 -11.63 -12.40
C VAL A 303 8.08 -12.61 -13.11
N LEU A 304 7.89 -12.75 -14.41
CA LEU A 304 8.74 -13.51 -15.30
C LEU A 304 9.54 -12.57 -16.19
N ILE A 305 10.87 -12.63 -16.14
CA ILE A 305 11.73 -11.83 -17.02
C ILE A 305 12.07 -12.64 -18.27
N ILE A 306 11.65 -12.15 -19.43
CA ILE A 306 12.05 -12.64 -20.75
C ILE A 306 13.23 -11.82 -21.22
N HIS A 307 14.42 -12.34 -20.95
CA HIS A 307 15.69 -11.66 -21.21
C HIS A 307 16.31 -12.15 -22.53
N ARG A 308 16.57 -11.21 -23.46
CA ARG A 308 17.39 -11.51 -24.64
C ARG A 308 18.87 -11.42 -24.26
N ALA A 309 19.64 -12.49 -24.45
CA ALA A 309 21.09 -12.41 -24.37
C ALA A 309 21.62 -11.46 -25.47
N ILE A 310 22.40 -10.46 -25.09
CA ILE A 310 22.91 -9.39 -25.98
C ILE A 310 23.75 -9.96 -27.14
N ASP A 311 24.33 -11.16 -26.97
CA ASP A 311 25.32 -11.74 -27.89
C ASP A 311 24.76 -12.80 -28.88
N THR A 312 23.44 -13.04 -28.93
CA THR A 312 22.85 -14.17 -29.71
C THR A 312 21.84 -13.74 -30.78
N GLU A 313 22.15 -12.71 -31.58
CA GLU A 313 21.28 -12.23 -32.67
C GLU A 313 21.14 -13.18 -33.88
N SER A 314 21.94 -14.25 -34.00
CA SER A 314 22.13 -14.94 -35.28
C SER A 314 21.57 -16.36 -35.40
N SER A 315 20.82 -16.87 -34.42
CA SER A 315 20.30 -18.25 -34.46
C SER A 315 18.78 -18.23 -34.43
N GLY A 316 18.12 -18.94 -35.36
CA GLY A 316 16.66 -19.00 -35.56
C GLY A 316 15.83 -19.55 -34.38
N ARG A 317 15.96 -18.93 -33.22
CA ARG A 317 15.17 -19.15 -32.00
C ARG A 317 13.88 -18.34 -32.08
N ARG A 318 12.85 -18.82 -31.37
CA ARG A 318 11.55 -18.13 -31.20
C ARG A 318 11.77 -16.68 -30.81
N SER A 319 10.94 -15.78 -31.33
CA SER A 319 11.01 -14.40 -30.87
C SER A 319 10.60 -14.34 -29.39
N ARG A 320 11.25 -13.46 -28.60
CA ARG A 320 10.86 -13.21 -27.20
C ARG A 320 9.36 -12.88 -27.05
N TRP A 321 8.78 -12.28 -28.09
CA TRP A 321 7.38 -11.90 -28.17
C TRP A 321 6.44 -13.10 -28.31
N GLU A 322 6.79 -14.06 -29.19
CA GLU A 322 6.06 -15.32 -29.31
C GLU A 322 6.06 -16.09 -27.99
N LEU A 323 7.19 -16.10 -27.28
CA LEU A 323 7.30 -16.78 -25.99
C LEU A 323 6.36 -16.22 -24.93
N ILE A 324 6.17 -14.89 -24.85
CA ILE A 324 5.20 -14.28 -23.93
C ILE A 324 3.79 -14.80 -24.21
N ASN A 325 3.38 -14.81 -25.48
CA ASN A 325 2.06 -15.28 -25.88
C ASN A 325 1.87 -16.78 -25.58
N GLU A 326 2.87 -17.61 -25.86
CA GLU A 326 2.83 -19.04 -25.54
C GLU A 326 2.70 -19.30 -24.04
N ILE A 327 3.50 -18.62 -23.21
CA ILE A 327 3.45 -18.76 -21.75
C ILE A 327 2.10 -18.25 -21.22
N ASN A 328 1.64 -17.08 -21.67
CA ASN A 328 0.36 -16.52 -21.25
C ASN A 328 -0.81 -17.45 -21.60
N ASN A 329 -0.77 -18.09 -22.78
CA ASN A 329 -1.76 -19.09 -23.16
C ASN A 329 -1.68 -20.36 -22.30
N ALA A 330 -0.47 -20.85 -22.01
CA ALA A 330 -0.25 -22.04 -21.17
C ALA A 330 -0.70 -21.85 -19.71
N PHE A 331 -0.60 -20.62 -19.19
CA PHE A 331 -0.93 -20.27 -17.80
C PHE A 331 -2.12 -19.31 -17.68
N LYS A 332 -3.05 -19.37 -18.64
CA LYS A 332 -4.21 -18.47 -18.71
C LYS A 332 -4.99 -18.43 -17.39
N GLY A 333 -5.27 -17.22 -16.91
CA GLY A 333 -6.00 -16.99 -15.65
C GLY A 333 -5.13 -17.04 -14.39
N LYS A 334 -3.84 -17.32 -14.50
CA LYS A 334 -2.87 -17.11 -13.41
C LYS A 334 -2.39 -15.66 -13.43
N LYS A 335 -2.26 -15.06 -12.25
CA LYS A 335 -1.66 -13.72 -12.11
C LYS A 335 -0.15 -13.86 -12.18
N MET A 336 0.44 -13.38 -13.27
CA MET A 336 1.88 -13.31 -13.50
C MET A 336 2.16 -12.14 -14.42
N LEU A 337 3.13 -11.29 -14.08
CA LEU A 337 3.55 -10.18 -14.92
C LEU A 337 4.72 -10.61 -15.81
N PHE A 338 4.76 -10.10 -17.03
CA PHE A 338 5.87 -10.32 -17.96
C PHE A 338 6.77 -9.09 -18.01
N ALA A 339 8.02 -9.26 -17.65
CA ALA A 339 9.06 -8.26 -17.83
C ALA A 339 9.92 -8.61 -19.04
N VAL A 340 10.37 -7.61 -19.79
CA VAL A 340 11.23 -7.82 -20.96
C VAL A 340 12.52 -7.03 -20.82
N ALA A 341 13.64 -7.71 -21.07
CA ALA A 341 14.99 -7.15 -20.97
C ALA A 341 15.81 -7.40 -22.24
N GLY A 342 16.86 -6.61 -22.40
CA GLY A 342 17.79 -6.71 -23.53
C GLY A 342 17.42 -5.79 -24.70
N GLY A 343 18.14 -4.66 -24.80
CA GLY A 343 18.04 -3.74 -25.95
C GLY A 343 16.72 -2.97 -26.07
N ILE A 344 15.96 -2.81 -24.98
CA ILE A 344 14.72 -2.03 -25.01
C ILE A 344 15.05 -0.53 -25.13
N VAL A 345 14.54 0.07 -26.18
CA VAL A 345 14.57 1.50 -26.52
C VAL A 345 13.14 1.96 -26.86
N PRO A 346 12.83 3.27 -26.85
CA PRO A 346 11.48 3.77 -27.13
C PRO A 346 10.87 3.23 -28.43
N GLU A 347 11.70 3.03 -29.46
CA GLU A 347 11.29 2.51 -30.77
C GLU A 347 10.78 1.05 -30.70
N THR A 348 11.25 0.28 -29.73
CA THR A 348 10.88 -1.14 -29.52
C THR A 348 9.85 -1.32 -28.39
N ALA A 349 9.52 -0.25 -27.66
CA ALA A 349 8.69 -0.33 -26.47
C ALA A 349 7.24 -0.69 -26.81
N ASP A 350 6.67 -0.10 -27.86
CA ASP A 350 5.30 -0.39 -28.29
C ASP A 350 5.13 -1.86 -28.72
N GLU A 351 6.07 -2.39 -29.51
CA GLU A 351 6.08 -3.80 -29.92
C GLU A 351 6.11 -4.75 -28.71
N ALA A 352 6.92 -4.44 -27.70
CA ALA A 352 7.00 -5.21 -26.47
C ALA A 352 5.66 -5.23 -25.70
N LEU A 353 5.04 -4.07 -25.55
CA LEU A 353 3.76 -3.90 -24.85
C LEU A 353 2.62 -4.59 -25.61
N ASP A 354 2.58 -4.44 -26.94
CA ASP A 354 1.60 -5.11 -27.81
C ASP A 354 1.75 -6.64 -27.75
N SER A 355 2.95 -7.13 -27.46
CA SER A 355 3.24 -8.56 -27.25
C SER A 355 2.89 -9.07 -25.85
N GLY A 356 2.31 -8.24 -24.98
CA GLY A 356 1.86 -8.62 -23.64
C GLY A 356 2.88 -8.36 -22.52
N ALA A 357 3.94 -7.59 -22.77
CA ALA A 357 4.84 -7.15 -21.70
C ALA A 357 4.12 -6.18 -20.74
N HIS A 358 4.36 -6.37 -19.45
CA HIS A 358 3.86 -5.53 -18.36
C HIS A 358 4.97 -4.66 -17.77
N ILE A 359 6.24 -5.05 -17.91
CA ILE A 359 7.39 -4.31 -17.39
C ILE A 359 8.45 -4.23 -18.48
N LEU A 360 8.92 -3.01 -18.77
CA LEU A 360 10.04 -2.78 -19.69
C LEU A 360 11.31 -2.55 -18.87
N ILE A 361 12.29 -3.46 -18.94
CA ILE A 361 13.56 -3.34 -18.24
C ILE A 361 14.57 -2.63 -19.17
N VAL A 362 15.03 -1.46 -18.73
CA VAL A 362 15.88 -0.56 -19.52
C VAL A 362 17.11 -0.17 -18.72
N GLY A 363 18.30 -0.49 -19.26
CA GLY A 363 19.58 -0.14 -18.66
C GLY A 363 20.22 1.08 -19.34
N ARG A 364 21.21 0.81 -20.21
CA ARG A 364 22.12 1.82 -20.79
C ARG A 364 21.45 3.00 -21.48
N TYR A 365 20.30 2.80 -22.12
CA TYR A 365 19.56 3.89 -22.78
C TYR A 365 19.25 5.04 -21.80
N ILE A 366 18.94 4.70 -20.54
CA ILE A 366 18.67 5.65 -19.48
C ILE A 366 19.95 5.99 -18.71
N THR A 367 20.65 4.97 -18.21
CA THR A 367 21.76 5.16 -17.24
C THR A 367 23.02 5.79 -17.83
N GLN A 368 23.17 5.77 -19.16
CA GLN A 368 24.25 6.43 -19.89
C GLN A 368 23.78 7.66 -20.70
N SER A 369 22.51 8.05 -20.56
CA SER A 369 21.98 9.25 -21.20
C SER A 369 22.64 10.51 -20.62
N LYS A 370 22.89 11.50 -21.48
CA LYS A 370 23.26 12.86 -21.03
C LYS A 370 22.09 13.59 -20.34
N ASP A 371 20.87 13.16 -20.63
CA ASP A 371 19.63 13.67 -20.03
C ASP A 371 18.77 12.47 -19.59
N VAL A 372 19.03 12.00 -18.37
CA VAL A 372 18.33 10.85 -17.77
C VAL A 372 16.84 11.14 -17.72
N LYS A 373 16.47 12.34 -17.26
CA LYS A 373 15.08 12.75 -17.08
C LYS A 373 14.30 12.70 -18.38
N ARG A 374 14.86 13.19 -19.49
CA ARG A 374 14.23 13.09 -20.81
C ARG A 374 14.04 11.64 -21.23
N SER A 375 15.09 10.81 -21.15
CA SER A 375 15.03 9.42 -21.59
C SER A 375 13.95 8.62 -20.84
N VAL A 376 13.76 8.88 -19.54
CA VAL A 376 12.69 8.27 -18.74
C VAL A 376 11.31 8.78 -19.17
N ARG A 377 11.15 10.09 -19.43
CA ARG A 377 9.87 10.65 -19.88
C ARG A 377 9.39 10.01 -21.19
N GLU A 378 10.30 9.73 -22.13
CA GLU A 378 9.94 9.09 -23.41
C GLU A 378 9.23 7.76 -23.18
N PHE A 379 9.74 6.91 -22.28
CA PHE A 379 9.06 5.69 -21.88
C PHE A 379 7.76 5.96 -21.13
N LEU A 380 7.74 6.86 -20.14
CA LEU A 380 6.53 7.14 -19.37
C LEU A 380 5.37 7.61 -20.26
N GLU A 381 5.62 8.39 -21.31
CA GLU A 381 4.60 8.80 -22.27
C GLU A 381 4.09 7.64 -23.12
N ILE A 382 4.92 6.64 -23.43
CA ILE A 382 4.48 5.40 -24.09
C ILE A 382 3.60 4.59 -23.14
N LEU A 383 4.04 4.39 -21.89
CA LEU A 383 3.31 3.61 -20.89
C LEU A 383 1.93 4.20 -20.58
N LYS A 384 1.83 5.52 -20.43
CA LYS A 384 0.56 6.22 -20.13
C LYS A 384 -0.53 5.95 -21.16
N LYS A 385 -0.19 5.80 -22.44
CA LYS A 385 -1.16 5.51 -23.51
C LYS A 385 -1.82 4.14 -23.35
N ARG A 386 -1.22 3.24 -22.57
CA ARG A 386 -1.69 1.86 -22.37
C ARG A 386 -2.56 1.68 -21.14
N ILE A 387 -2.66 2.69 -20.27
CA ILE A 387 -3.51 2.65 -19.07
C ILE A 387 -4.91 3.12 -19.49
N PRO A 388 -5.95 2.27 -19.46
CA PRO A 388 -7.29 2.68 -19.87
C PRO A 388 -7.88 3.69 -18.87
N GLY A 389 -8.32 4.86 -19.36
CA GLY A 389 -9.44 5.59 -18.76
C GLY A 389 -9.25 6.38 -17.45
N GLU A 390 -8.05 6.84 -17.08
CA GLU A 390 -7.89 7.92 -16.09
C GLU A 390 -6.95 9.01 -16.62
N PRO A 391 -7.32 10.31 -16.61
CA PRO A 391 -6.36 11.40 -16.80
C PRO A 391 -5.27 11.29 -15.73
N GLY A 392 -4.02 11.32 -16.18
CA GLY A 392 -2.86 10.86 -15.42
C GLY A 392 -2.73 11.42 -14.00
N ASP A 393 -2.18 10.62 -13.09
CA ASP A 393 -1.67 10.97 -11.75
C ASP A 393 -2.52 11.92 -10.85
N VAL A 394 -3.77 12.20 -11.20
CA VAL A 394 -4.61 13.17 -10.50
C VAL A 394 -5.93 12.52 -10.11
N ASP A 395 -6.00 12.10 -8.85
CA ASP A 395 -7.04 12.48 -7.89
C ASP A 395 -8.54 12.31 -8.24
N LEU A 396 -8.94 11.65 -9.31
CA LEU A 396 -10.37 11.54 -9.67
C LEU A 396 -11.20 10.64 -8.76
N LEU A 397 -10.55 9.68 -8.09
CA LEU A 397 -11.17 8.84 -7.06
C LEU A 397 -10.78 9.24 -5.64
N ARG A 398 -10.04 10.35 -5.46
CA ARG A 398 -10.19 11.16 -4.24
C ARG A 398 -11.59 11.74 -4.30
N ILE A 399 -12.54 10.92 -3.86
CA ILE A 399 -13.72 11.46 -3.25
C ILE A 399 -13.20 12.22 -2.02
N HIS A 400 -12.92 13.50 -2.19
CA HIS A 400 -13.01 14.48 -1.12
C HIS A 400 -14.47 14.45 -0.66
N VAL A 401 -14.88 13.37 0.02
CA VAL A 401 -16.09 13.40 0.81
C VAL A 401 -15.64 13.98 2.14
N GLU A 402 -15.80 15.30 2.22
CA GLU A 402 -16.11 16.08 3.42
C GLU A 402 -15.16 15.95 4.62
#